data_AF-A0A6M0C712-F1
#
_entry.id   AF-A0A6M0C712-F1
#
_cell.length_a   1.000
_cell.length_b   1.000
_cell.length_c   1.000
_cell.angle_alpha   90.00
_cell.angle_beta   90.00
_cell.angle_gamma   90.00
#
_symmetry.space_group_name_H-M   'P 1'
#
loop_
_entity.id
_entity.type
_entity.pdbx_description
1 polymer ?
#
loop_
_entity_poly.entity_id
_entity_poly.type
_entity_poly.pdbx_seq_one_letter_code
_entity_poly.pdbx_strand_id
1 'polypeptide(L)'
;MMAVVRDLDVLKSIKPMQVAKYLQGKGWHEEGKIEETVSVWLSQNNGKQWSLDLPLKPELKRFPLHISQVLETLETVEGRSQLEILRDINDVFADVIRLRVNSSLSTNGSIPFDNSLAILQGLRNLILAVACSVINP
;
A
#
# COMPACT_ATOMS: atom_id res chain seq x y z
N MET A 1 -8.13 -16.22 -0.12
CA MET A 1 -7.12 -16.79 -1.04
C MET A 1 -5.86 -15.95 -0.89
N MET A 2 -4.72 -16.53 -0.51
CA MET A 2 -3.45 -15.79 -0.51
C MET A 2 -2.96 -15.74 -1.95
N ALA A 3 -3.04 -14.57 -2.57
CA ALA A 3 -2.63 -14.36 -3.95
C ALA A 3 -1.16 -13.91 -3.97
N VAL A 4 -0.33 -14.65 -4.69
CA VAL A 4 1.10 -14.36 -4.86
C VAL A 4 1.29 -13.53 -6.13
N VAL A 5 2.03 -12.42 -6.04
CA VAL A 5 2.34 -11.58 -7.19
C VAL A 5 3.48 -12.20 -7.98
N ARG A 6 3.21 -12.60 -9.23
CA ARG A 6 4.22 -13.19 -10.14
C ARG A 6 4.46 -12.40 -11.42
N ASP A 7 3.62 -11.40 -11.67
CA ASP A 7 3.74 -10.55 -12.86
C ASP A 7 5.01 -9.70 -12.75
N LEU A 8 5.93 -9.90 -13.70
CA LEU A 8 7.23 -9.24 -13.69
C LEU A 8 7.13 -7.74 -13.91
N ASP A 9 6.16 -7.27 -14.70
CA ASP A 9 6.02 -5.85 -15.00
C ASP A 9 5.46 -5.11 -13.79
N VAL A 10 4.53 -5.73 -13.06
CA VAL A 10 4.07 -5.24 -11.75
C VAL A 10 5.26 -5.13 -10.78
N LEU A 11 6.04 -6.20 -10.62
CA LEU A 11 7.18 -6.21 -9.69
C LEU A 11 8.26 -5.18 -10.05
N LYS A 12 8.52 -4.95 -11.35
CA LYS A 12 9.45 -3.90 -11.83
C LYS A 12 8.95 -2.49 -11.55
N SER A 13 7.63 -2.27 -11.58
CA SER A 13 7.06 -0.93 -11.42
C SER A 13 7.12 -0.41 -9.97
N ILE A 14 7.30 -1.31 -8.99
CA ILE A 14 7.34 -0.95 -7.57
C ILE A 14 8.58 -0.12 -7.28
N LYS A 15 8.39 1.10 -6.75
CA LYS A 15 9.51 1.99 -6.45
C LYS A 15 10.07 1.68 -5.06
N PRO A 16 11.40 1.50 -4.90
CA PRO A 16 12.00 1.22 -3.59
C PRO A 16 11.65 2.25 -2.51
N MET A 17 11.51 3.53 -2.88
CA MET A 17 11.12 4.60 -1.97
C MET A 17 9.70 4.41 -1.39
N GLN A 18 8.76 3.86 -2.17
CA GLN A 18 7.41 3.55 -1.67
C GLN A 18 7.48 2.43 -0.63
N VAL A 19 8.27 1.39 -0.92
CA VAL A 19 8.49 0.27 0.02
C VAL A 19 9.17 0.77 1.30
N ALA A 20 10.22 1.58 1.20
CA ALA A 20 10.87 2.18 2.37
C ALA A 20 9.90 2.99 3.23
N LYS A 21 9.05 3.82 2.59
CA LYS A 21 8.04 4.61 3.31
C LYS A 21 6.99 3.73 3.99
N TYR A 22 6.55 2.67 3.30
CA TYR A 22 5.66 1.67 3.85
C TYR A 22 6.26 0.98 5.08
N LEU A 23 7.50 0.52 4.97
CA LEU A 23 8.25 -0.13 6.05
C LEU A 23 8.35 0.76 7.28
N GLN A 24 8.73 2.03 7.12
CA GLN A 24 8.74 3.02 8.22
C GLN A 24 7.37 3.15 8.89
N GLY A 25 6.29 3.29 8.09
CA GLY A 25 4.93 3.40 8.61
C GLY A 25 4.45 2.13 9.34
N LYS A 26 5.07 0.98 9.09
CA LYS A 26 4.80 -0.29 9.76
C LYS A 26 5.78 -0.61 10.91
N GLY A 27 6.61 0.35 11.30
CA GLY A 27 7.54 0.20 12.43
C GLY A 27 8.81 -0.59 12.12
N TRP A 28 9.15 -0.78 10.84
CA TRP A 28 10.47 -1.25 10.45
C TRP A 28 11.48 -0.09 10.49
N HIS A 29 12.73 -0.43 10.74
CA HIS A 29 13.83 0.53 10.85
C HIS A 29 14.97 0.12 9.91
N GLU A 30 15.51 1.08 9.17
CA GLU A 30 16.70 0.87 8.33
C GLU A 30 17.93 0.71 9.23
N GLU A 31 18.62 -0.42 9.12
CA GLU A 31 19.85 -0.71 9.85
C GLU A 31 21.09 -0.24 9.08
N GLY A 32 21.03 -0.28 7.73
CA GLY A 32 22.12 0.18 6.89
C GLY A 32 21.93 -0.17 5.41
N LYS A 33 22.99 0.03 4.62
CA LYS A 33 23.00 -0.25 3.18
C LYS A 33 24.21 -1.08 2.79
N ILE A 34 24.02 -1.93 1.79
CA ILE A 34 25.06 -2.74 1.17
C ILE A 34 25.30 -2.18 -0.24
N GLU A 35 26.51 -1.67 -0.46
CA GLU A 35 26.97 -1.15 -1.76
C GLU A 35 26.04 -0.13 -2.44
N GLU A 36 25.20 0.58 -1.67
CA GLU A 36 24.12 1.45 -2.17
C GLU A 36 23.12 0.75 -3.13
N THR A 37 23.13 -0.58 -3.20
CA THR A 37 22.24 -1.38 -4.04
C THR A 37 21.12 -2.04 -3.26
N VAL A 38 21.33 -2.27 -1.96
CA VAL A 38 20.37 -2.89 -1.05
C VAL A 38 20.37 -2.10 0.26
N SER A 39 19.18 -1.91 0.84
CA SER A 39 18.98 -1.37 2.19
C SER A 39 18.43 -2.48 3.09
N VAL A 40 18.99 -2.63 4.29
CA VAL A 40 18.64 -3.69 5.26
C VAL A 40 17.69 -3.11 6.29
N TRP A 41 16.56 -3.78 6.50
CA TRP A 41 15.49 -3.33 7.39
C TRP A 41 15.19 -4.36 8.47
N LEU A 42 15.03 -3.89 9.70
CA LEU A 42 14.70 -4.71 10.85
C LEU A 42 13.34 -4.35 11.43
N SER A 43 12.63 -5.36 11.94
CA SER A 43 11.42 -5.17 12.74
C SER A 43 11.30 -6.25 13.81
N GLN A 44 10.63 -5.91 14.91
CA GLN A 44 10.24 -6.87 15.94
C GLN A 44 8.72 -7.04 15.89
N ASN A 45 8.26 -8.26 15.64
CA ASN A 45 6.85 -8.59 15.62
C ASN A 45 6.62 -9.92 16.35
N ASN A 46 5.67 -9.94 17.29
CA ASN A 46 5.34 -11.11 18.12
C ASN A 46 6.55 -11.74 18.82
N GLY A 47 7.48 -10.91 19.32
CA GLY A 47 8.69 -11.39 20.02
C GLY A 47 9.75 -12.02 19.12
N LYS A 48 9.56 -12.02 17.79
CA LYS A 48 10.54 -12.47 16.80
C LYS A 48 11.13 -11.28 16.05
N GLN A 49 12.44 -11.29 15.85
CA GLN A 49 13.13 -10.34 14.99
C GLN A 49 13.05 -10.79 13.53
N TRP A 50 12.73 -9.85 12.66
CA TRP A 50 12.66 -10.03 11.22
C TRP A 50 13.68 -9.12 10.55
N SER A 51 14.23 -9.60 9.43
CA SER A 51 15.11 -8.83 8.55
C SER A 51 14.57 -8.88 7.14
N LEU A 52 14.77 -7.80 6.40
CA LEU A 52 14.27 -7.61 5.04
C LEU A 52 15.29 -6.82 4.23
N ASP A 53 15.69 -7.37 3.09
CA ASP A 53 16.60 -6.73 2.14
C ASP A 53 15.81 -6.03 1.04
N LEU A 54 15.82 -4.70 1.06
CA LEU A 54 15.14 -3.86 0.07
C LEU A 54 16.09 -3.51 -1.08
N PRO A 55 15.88 -4.03 -2.31
CA PRO A 55 16.67 -3.60 -3.46
C PRO A 55 16.39 -2.14 -3.82
N LEU A 56 17.44 -1.36 -4.09
CA LEU A 56 17.37 0.09 -4.35
C LEU A 56 17.52 0.45 -5.83
N LYS A 57 17.87 -0.51 -6.70
CA LYS A 57 18.22 -0.30 -8.12
C LYS A 57 17.25 -1.04 -9.06
N PRO A 58 16.15 -0.40 -9.49
CA PRO A 58 15.16 -1.00 -10.40
C PRO A 58 15.72 -1.47 -11.76
N GLU A 59 16.84 -0.89 -12.20
CA GLU A 59 17.53 -1.22 -13.44
C GLU A 59 18.20 -2.61 -13.43
N LEU A 60 18.40 -3.21 -12.26
CA LEU A 60 19.05 -4.52 -12.15
C LEU A 60 18.12 -5.65 -12.61
N LYS A 61 18.65 -6.58 -13.41
CA LYS A 61 17.90 -7.72 -13.98
C LYS A 61 17.13 -8.54 -12.94
N ARG A 62 17.69 -8.70 -11.74
CA ARG A 62 17.10 -9.48 -10.63
C ARG A 62 16.21 -8.68 -9.70
N PHE A 63 16.02 -7.38 -9.94
CA PHE A 63 15.17 -6.52 -9.12
C PHE A 63 13.78 -7.12 -8.83
N PRO A 64 13.04 -7.66 -9.84
CA PRO A 64 11.70 -8.23 -9.59
C PRO A 64 11.72 -9.42 -8.64
N LEU A 65 12.76 -10.25 -8.71
CA LEU A 65 12.93 -11.40 -7.83
C LEU A 65 13.08 -10.94 -6.38
N HIS A 66 13.95 -9.96 -6.13
CA HIS A 66 14.17 -9.41 -4.80
C HIS A 66 12.91 -8.70 -4.25
N ILE A 67 12.17 -7.97 -5.09
CA ILE A 67 10.89 -7.41 -4.67
C ILE A 67 9.86 -8.50 -4.31
N SER A 68 9.84 -9.64 -5.03
CA SER A 68 8.96 -10.75 -4.64
C SER A 68 9.33 -11.33 -3.26
N GLN A 69 10.62 -11.41 -2.92
CA GLN A 69 11.10 -11.86 -1.60
C GLN A 69 10.73 -10.88 -0.49
N VAL A 70 10.79 -9.57 -0.78
CA VAL A 70 10.28 -8.51 0.09
C VAL A 70 8.80 -8.73 0.38
N LEU A 71 7.98 -8.93 -0.65
CA LEU A 71 6.53 -9.15 -0.48
C LEU A 71 6.21 -10.46 0.26
N GLU A 72 6.97 -11.53 0.04
CA GLU A 72 6.84 -12.81 0.76
C GLU A 72 7.17 -12.66 2.25
N THR A 73 8.22 -11.91 2.56
CA THR A 73 8.59 -11.60 3.95
C THR A 73 7.48 -10.79 4.63
N LEU A 74 6.96 -9.76 3.96
CA LEU A 74 5.86 -8.94 4.49
C LEU A 74 4.56 -9.73 4.66
N GLU A 75 4.19 -10.59 3.71
CA GLU A 75 3.03 -11.48 3.82
C GLU A 75 3.15 -12.40 5.04
N THR A 76 4.34 -12.93 5.29
CA THR A 76 4.60 -13.78 6.45
C THR A 76 4.52 -13.00 7.77
N VAL A 77 5.10 -11.79 7.82
CA VAL A 77 5.13 -10.94 9.03
C VAL A 77 3.75 -10.39 9.35
N GLU A 78 2.97 -10.00 8.33
CA GLU A 78 1.69 -9.30 8.50
C GLU A 78 0.48 -10.24 8.47
N GLY A 79 0.64 -11.48 7.99
CA GLY A 79 -0.44 -12.47 7.91
C GLY A 79 -1.56 -12.08 6.94
N ARG A 80 -1.26 -11.29 5.91
CA ARG A 80 -2.22 -10.82 4.90
C ARG A 80 -1.65 -10.94 3.49
N SER A 81 -2.52 -10.91 2.49
CA SER A 81 -2.11 -11.22 1.12
C SER A 81 -1.16 -10.18 0.52
N GLN A 82 -0.29 -10.62 -0.40
CA GLN A 82 0.62 -9.72 -1.12
C GLN A 82 -0.10 -8.62 -1.89
N LEU A 83 -1.33 -8.86 -2.37
CA LEU A 83 -2.13 -7.85 -3.07
C LEU A 83 -2.59 -6.72 -2.14
N GLU A 84 -2.91 -7.03 -0.89
CA GLU A 84 -3.27 -6.01 0.12
C GLU A 84 -2.04 -5.18 0.51
N ILE A 85 -0.89 -5.84 0.69
CA ILE A 85 0.39 -5.19 0.97
C ILE A 85 0.78 -4.27 -0.19
N LEU A 86 0.73 -4.78 -1.42
CA LEU A 86 1.07 -4.01 -2.61
C LEU A 86 0.18 -2.78 -2.79
N ARG A 87 -1.12 -2.91 -2.49
CA ARG A 87 -2.05 -1.77 -2.51
C ARG A 87 -1.61 -0.69 -1.53
N ASP A 88 -1.32 -1.07 -0.29
CA ASP A 88 -0.90 -0.10 0.72
C ASP A 88 0.48 0.52 0.40
N ILE A 89 1.41 -0.24 -0.19
CA ILE A 89 2.69 0.29 -0.69
C ILE A 89 2.45 1.35 -1.77
N ASN A 90 1.52 1.13 -2.69
CA ASN A 90 1.20 2.10 -3.73
C ASN A 90 0.54 3.36 -3.18
N ASP A 91 -0.23 3.23 -2.10
CA ASP A 91 -1.00 4.32 -1.48
C ASP A 91 -0.18 5.15 -0.46
N VAL A 92 1.08 4.83 -0.15
CA VAL A 92 1.84 5.50 0.93
C VAL A 92 2.03 7.01 0.80
N PHE A 93 1.91 7.55 -0.42
CA PHE A 93 2.00 8.99 -0.69
C PHE A 93 0.64 9.60 -1.10
N ALA A 94 -0.43 8.83 -0.98
CA ALA A 94 -1.78 9.27 -1.31
C ALA A 94 -2.61 9.51 -0.04
N ASP A 95 -3.39 10.59 -0.05
CA ASP A 95 -4.48 10.77 0.90
C ASP A 95 -5.68 9.93 0.45
N VAL A 96 -5.94 8.82 1.14
CA VAL A 96 -6.99 7.88 0.76
C VAL A 96 -8.27 8.15 1.56
N ILE A 97 -9.31 8.63 0.87
CA ILE A 97 -10.66 8.77 1.43
C ILE A 97 -11.51 7.56 1.03
N ARG A 98 -11.89 6.71 2.00
CA ARG A 98 -12.78 5.56 1.76
C ARG A 98 -14.19 5.88 2.24
N LEU A 99 -15.14 5.91 1.31
CA LEU A 99 -16.54 6.19 1.60
C LEU A 99 -17.35 4.91 1.55
N ARG A 100 -18.19 4.70 2.57
CA ARG A 100 -19.16 3.60 2.62
C ARG A 100 -20.55 4.18 2.83
N VAL A 101 -21.50 3.75 2.00
CA VAL A 101 -22.92 4.03 2.22
C VAL A 101 -23.45 2.99 3.19
N ASN A 102 -23.71 3.40 4.43
CA ASN A 102 -24.33 2.55 5.43
C ASN A 102 -25.79 3.00 5.60
N SER A 103 -26.69 2.41 4.82
CA SER A 103 -28.11 2.75 4.89
C SER A 103 -28.96 1.50 4.66
N SER A 104 -30.18 1.48 5.21
CA SER A 104 -31.17 0.45 4.93
C SER A 104 -31.57 0.37 3.44
N LEU A 105 -31.17 1.36 2.64
CA LEU A 105 -31.43 1.45 1.21
C LEU A 105 -30.42 0.64 0.39
N SER A 106 -29.30 0.21 0.97
CA SER A 106 -28.34 -0.66 0.29
C SER A 106 -28.70 -2.12 0.51
N THR A 107 -29.33 -2.76 -0.48
CA THR A 107 -29.65 -4.19 -0.44
C THR A 107 -28.60 -4.95 -1.23
N ASN A 108 -27.89 -5.87 -0.56
CA ASN A 108 -26.91 -6.76 -1.20
C ASN A 108 -25.81 -6.03 -2.00
N GLY A 109 -25.34 -4.87 -1.51
CA GLY A 109 -24.29 -4.08 -2.16
C GLY A 109 -24.75 -3.22 -3.34
N SER A 110 -26.04 -3.24 -3.67
CA SER A 110 -26.64 -2.34 -4.67
C SER A 110 -27.30 -1.14 -3.99
N ILE A 111 -27.27 0.00 -4.67
CA ILE A 111 -27.93 1.24 -4.24
C ILE A 111 -29.00 1.55 -5.29
N PRO A 112 -30.26 1.80 -4.90
CA PRO A 112 -31.29 2.26 -5.81
C PRO A 112 -30.84 3.50 -6.59
N PHE A 113 -31.15 3.53 -7.88
CA PHE A 113 -30.66 4.58 -8.77
C PHE A 113 -31.06 5.99 -8.29
N ASP A 114 -32.28 6.15 -7.77
CA ASP A 114 -32.79 7.43 -7.26
C ASP A 114 -31.94 7.98 -6.10
N ASN A 115 -31.37 7.11 -5.27
CA ASN A 115 -30.54 7.49 -4.14
C ASN A 115 -29.07 7.71 -4.54
N SER A 116 -28.64 7.19 -5.70
CA SER A 116 -27.28 7.31 -6.19
C SER A 116 -26.89 8.76 -6.50
N LEU A 117 -27.84 9.57 -6.98
CA LEU A 117 -27.58 10.96 -7.35
C LEU A 117 -27.18 11.82 -6.14
N ALA A 118 -27.89 11.67 -5.02
CA ALA A 118 -27.59 12.39 -3.79
C ALA A 118 -26.19 12.00 -3.24
N ILE A 119 -25.82 10.73 -3.36
CA ILE A 119 -24.51 10.23 -2.94
C ILE A 119 -23.40 10.83 -3.82
N LEU A 120 -23.58 10.83 -5.14
CA LEU A 120 -22.62 11.43 -6.07
C LEU A 120 -22.45 12.93 -5.85
N GLN A 121 -23.54 13.65 -5.56
CA GLN A 121 -23.48 15.07 -5.20
C GLN A 121 -22.73 15.31 -3.88
N GLY A 122 -23.01 14.50 -2.85
CA GLY A 122 -22.28 14.55 -1.59
C GLY A 122 -20.79 14.30 -1.77
N LEU A 123 -20.43 13.32 -2.61
CA LEU A 123 -19.03 12.99 -2.93
C LEU A 123 -18.32 14.15 -3.65
N ARG A 124 -18.98 14.80 -4.61
CA ARG A 124 -18.46 16.01 -5.26
C ARG A 124 -18.23 17.14 -4.26
N ASN A 125 -19.19 17.41 -3.39
CA ASN A 125 -19.09 18.48 -2.40
C ASN A 125 -17.97 18.22 -1.40
N LEU A 126 -17.79 16.96 -0.98
CA LEU A 126 -16.69 16.56 -0.12
C LEU A 126 -15.33 16.83 -0.76
N ILE A 127 -15.13 16.42 -2.02
CA ILE A 127 -13.87 16.67 -2.75
C ILE A 127 -13.59 18.18 -2.87
N LEU A 128 -14.63 18.97 -3.18
CA LEU A 128 -14.51 20.44 -3.23
C LEU A 128 -14.11 21.02 -1.88
N ALA A 129 -14.73 20.56 -0.79
CA ALA A 129 -14.42 21.03 0.57
C ALA A 129 -12.98 20.69 0.97
N VAL A 130 -12.50 19.48 0.65
CA VAL A 130 -11.11 19.07 0.90
C VAL A 130 -10.12 19.96 0.12
N ALA A 131 -10.40 20.24 -1.15
CA ALA A 131 -9.55 21.12 -1.94
C ALA A 131 -9.52 22.56 -1.37
N CYS A 132 -10.67 23.07 -0.93
CA CYS A 132 -10.77 24.39 -0.32
C CYS A 132 -10.06 24.46 1.05
N SER A 133 -10.12 23.41 1.89
CA SER A 133 -9.46 23.41 3.20
C SER A 133 -7.94 23.45 3.08
N VAL A 134 -7.36 22.97 1.98
CA VAL A 134 -5.92 23.11 1.73
C VAL A 134 -5.54 24.57 1.47
N ILE A 135 -6.42 25.35 0.82
CA ILE A 135 -6.17 26.76 0.50
C ILE A 135 -6.42 27.66 1.72
N ASN A 136 -7.39 27.31 2.57
CA ASN A 136 -7.74 28.07 3.77
C ASN A 136 -8.04 27.10 4.95
N PRO A 137 -7.00 26.66 5.69
CA PRO A 137 -7.10 25.61 6.70
C PRO A 137 -7.81 26.02 8.00
#